data_AF-A0A2E9GY52-F1
#
_entry.id   AF-A0A2E9GY52-F1
#
_cell.length_a   1.000
_cell.length_b   1.000
_cell.length_c   1.000
_cell.angle_alpha   90.00
_cell.angle_beta   90.00
_cell.angle_gamma   90.00
#
_symmetry.space_group_name_H-M   'P 1'
#
loop_
_entity.id
_entity.type
_entity.pdbx_description
1 polymer ?
#
loop_
_entity_poly.entity_id
_entity_poly.type
_entity_poly.pdbx_seq_one_letter_code
_entity_poly.pdbx_strand_id
1 'polypeptide(L)'
;MTLLKKLRLWQAVLIAVAFSFVVSYTAFNLQTRVTEIAPDAQSGIVIMYSLILNTVLWLVLSFAAFYFLQGLAQKYWFKSFVSGALSLLFIGYAGYMSVSAMQLSNALIAAADPSTPSQRLASLADAKLGYGYELDNRLAANPSTPVDTLRALYQRENQIGTDIKLARNANTPNSILIELSKRKDTNQRNAIIRALEANPKVINGELRFDAAMTLQVK
;
A
#
# COMPACT_ATOMS: atom_id res chain seq x y z
N MET A 1 -4.87 -41.02 7.94
CA MET A 1 -3.81 -41.37 8.93
C MET A 1 -2.90 -42.53 8.48
N THR A 2 -3.29 -43.37 7.51
CA THR A 2 -2.47 -44.47 6.93
C THR A 2 -1.40 -44.00 5.94
N LEU A 3 -1.64 -42.90 5.20
CA LEU A 3 -0.69 -42.30 4.25
C LEU A 3 0.59 -41.75 4.92
N LEU A 4 0.46 -41.10 6.08
CA LEU A 4 1.60 -40.52 6.81
C LEU A 4 2.56 -41.58 7.38
N LYS A 5 2.08 -42.80 7.65
CA LYS A 5 2.91 -43.90 8.19
C LYS A 5 3.94 -44.44 7.19
N LYS A 6 3.72 -44.23 5.89
CA LYS A 6 4.65 -44.64 4.82
C LYS A 6 5.55 -43.50 4.34
N LEU A 7 5.44 -42.31 4.94
CA LEU A 7 6.17 -41.13 4.51
C LEU A 7 7.65 -41.27 4.87
N ARG A 8 8.51 -41.35 3.86
CA ARG A 8 9.97 -41.35 4.05
C ARG A 8 10.44 -39.94 4.43
N LEU A 9 11.53 -39.84 5.19
CA LEU A 9 12.12 -38.56 5.63
C LEU A 9 12.36 -37.59 4.47
N TRP A 10 12.96 -38.06 3.37
CA TRP A 10 13.19 -37.22 2.18
C TRP A 10 11.89 -36.74 1.53
N GLN A 11 10.81 -37.53 1.56
CA GLN A 11 9.50 -37.08 1.08
C GLN A 11 8.93 -35.97 1.96
N ALA A 12 9.10 -36.06 3.29
CA ALA A 12 8.68 -35.01 4.22
C ALA A 12 9.44 -33.71 3.97
N VAL A 13 10.75 -33.77 3.71
CA VAL A 13 11.55 -32.59 3.33
C VAL A 13 11.01 -31.96 2.06
N LEU A 14 10.81 -32.74 1.00
CA LEU A 14 10.32 -32.22 -0.28
C LEU A 14 8.94 -31.57 -0.15
N ILE A 15 8.01 -32.21 0.57
CA ILE A 15 6.68 -31.65 0.81
C ILE A 15 6.77 -30.34 1.59
N ALA A 16 7.56 -30.31 2.67
CA ALA A 16 7.71 -29.12 3.51
C ALA A 16 8.31 -27.93 2.73
N VAL A 17 9.37 -28.18 1.96
CA VAL A 17 10.04 -27.14 1.16
C VAL A 17 9.13 -26.63 0.05
N ALA A 18 8.45 -27.52 -0.68
CA ALA A 18 7.56 -27.14 -1.79
C ALA A 18 6.33 -26.38 -1.28
N PHE A 19 5.69 -26.86 -0.21
CA PHE A 19 4.55 -26.18 0.40
C PHE A 19 4.93 -24.77 0.88
N SER A 20 6.06 -24.67 1.60
CA SER A 20 6.52 -23.40 2.13
C SER A 20 6.90 -22.43 1.02
N PHE A 21 7.45 -22.92 -0.10
CA PHE A 21 7.77 -22.11 -1.26
C PHE A 21 6.51 -21.52 -1.88
N VAL A 22 5.44 -22.30 -2.04
CA VAL A 22 4.16 -21.79 -2.56
C VAL A 22 3.62 -20.68 -1.66
N VAL A 23 3.66 -20.86 -0.34
CA VAL A 23 3.18 -19.83 0.63
C VAL A 23 4.01 -18.55 0.52
N SER A 24 5.34 -18.65 0.59
CA SER A 24 6.22 -17.47 0.56
C SER A 24 6.24 -16.78 -0.80
N TYR A 25 6.21 -17.54 -1.89
CA TYR A 25 6.16 -17.00 -3.24
C TYR A 25 4.84 -16.25 -3.48
N THR A 26 3.72 -16.81 -3.03
CA THR A 26 2.42 -16.11 -3.14
C THR A 26 2.43 -14.80 -2.35
N ALA A 27 2.93 -14.82 -1.11
CA ALA A 27 3.04 -13.62 -0.28
C ALA A 27 3.96 -12.56 -0.91
N PHE A 28 5.11 -12.98 -1.45
CA PHE A 28 6.04 -12.11 -2.18
C PHE A 28 5.36 -11.42 -3.37
N ASN A 29 4.71 -12.19 -4.25
CA ASN A 29 4.06 -11.64 -5.45
C ASN A 29 2.95 -10.64 -5.08
N LEU A 30 2.16 -10.93 -4.05
CA LEU A 30 1.10 -10.01 -3.60
C LEU A 30 1.66 -8.71 -3.02
N GLN A 31 2.79 -8.79 -2.30
CA GLN A 31 3.48 -7.61 -1.74
C GLN A 31 4.10 -6.74 -2.85
N THR A 32 4.79 -7.35 -3.82
CA THR A 32 5.46 -6.60 -4.89
C THR A 32 4.50 -6.07 -5.93
N ARG A 33 3.30 -6.61 -6.06
CA ARG A 33 2.26 -6.10 -6.96
C ARG A 33 1.94 -4.61 -6.71
N VAL A 34 2.07 -4.15 -5.47
CA VAL A 34 1.89 -2.73 -5.12
C VAL A 34 2.86 -1.83 -5.90
N THR A 35 4.10 -2.27 -6.11
CA THR A 35 5.11 -1.51 -6.87
C THR A 35 4.85 -1.46 -8.38
N GLU A 36 4.08 -2.42 -8.91
CA GLU A 36 3.62 -2.38 -10.31
C GLU A 36 2.46 -1.39 -10.48
N ILE A 37 1.57 -1.32 -9.48
CA ILE A 37 0.41 -0.42 -9.46
C ILE A 37 0.85 1.03 -9.24
N ALA A 38 1.85 1.23 -8.37
CA ALA A 38 2.40 2.53 -8.02
C ALA A 38 3.93 2.52 -8.12
N PRO A 39 4.47 2.71 -9.33
CA PRO A 39 5.90 2.80 -9.52
C PRO A 39 6.44 4.07 -8.86
N ASP A 40 7.37 3.93 -7.93
CA ASP A 40 8.12 5.02 -7.33
C ASP A 40 9.64 4.76 -7.42
N ALA A 41 10.45 5.78 -7.16
CA ALA A 41 11.91 5.66 -7.20
C ALA A 41 12.46 4.69 -6.13
N GLN A 42 11.66 4.34 -5.12
CA GLN A 42 12.04 3.46 -4.01
C GLN A 42 11.51 2.03 -4.18
N SER A 43 10.84 1.73 -5.28
CA SER A 43 10.16 0.44 -5.51
C SER A 43 11.14 -0.74 -5.45
N GLY A 44 12.39 -0.53 -5.88
CA GLY A 44 13.46 -1.51 -5.72
C GLY A 44 13.76 -1.89 -4.27
N ILE A 45 13.65 -0.95 -3.32
CA ILE A 45 13.83 -1.21 -1.89
C ILE A 45 12.69 -2.09 -1.37
N VAL A 46 11.46 -1.80 -1.76
CA VAL A 46 10.27 -2.59 -1.36
C VAL A 46 10.37 -4.03 -1.89
N ILE A 47 10.76 -4.20 -3.15
CA ILE A 47 10.97 -5.52 -3.76
C ILE A 47 12.07 -6.29 -3.02
N MET A 48 13.21 -5.65 -2.75
CA MET A 48 14.33 -6.28 -2.04
C MET A 48 13.95 -6.70 -0.61
N TYR A 49 13.28 -5.82 0.12
CA TYR A 49 12.80 -6.10 1.47
C TYR A 49 11.80 -7.28 1.48
N SER A 50 10.86 -7.28 0.54
CA SER A 50 9.89 -8.37 0.36
C SER A 50 10.60 -9.68 0.01
N LEU A 51 11.63 -9.66 -0.84
CA LEU A 51 12.40 -10.84 -1.21
C LEU A 51 13.11 -11.44 0.00
N ILE A 52 13.78 -10.61 0.81
CA ILE A 52 14.48 -11.05 2.02
C ILE A 52 13.50 -11.67 3.02
N LEU A 53 12.41 -10.96 3.34
CA LEU A 53 11.41 -11.45 4.29
C LEU A 53 10.77 -12.77 3.85
N ASN A 54 10.39 -12.89 2.58
CA ASN A 54 9.73 -14.09 2.09
C ASN A 54 10.72 -15.26 1.92
N THR A 55 12.01 -15.00 1.71
CA THR A 55 13.07 -16.03 1.76
C THR A 55 13.23 -16.55 3.19
N VAL A 56 13.23 -15.67 4.19
CA VAL A 56 13.28 -16.08 5.61
C VAL A 56 12.02 -16.87 6.00
N LEU A 57 10.84 -16.39 5.63
CA LEU A 57 9.56 -17.08 5.83
C LEU A 57 9.59 -18.49 5.23
N TRP A 58 10.09 -18.62 3.99
CA TRP A 58 10.23 -19.91 3.32
C TRP A 58 11.08 -20.89 4.12
N LEU A 59 12.27 -20.46 4.57
CA LEU A 59 13.18 -21.32 5.32
C LEU A 59 12.57 -21.75 6.65
N VAL A 60 12.05 -20.80 7.43
CA VAL A 60 11.48 -21.09 8.75
C VAL A 60 10.25 -21.98 8.65
N LEU A 61 9.35 -21.70 7.70
CA LEU A 61 8.16 -22.53 7.47
C LEU A 61 8.54 -23.93 6.97
N SER A 62 9.61 -24.06 6.16
CA SER A 62 10.10 -25.37 5.71
C SER A 62 10.60 -26.21 6.90
N PHE A 63 11.35 -25.62 7.82
CA PHE A 63 11.79 -26.31 9.04
C PHE A 63 10.61 -26.71 9.92
N ALA A 64 9.67 -25.78 10.17
CA ALA A 64 8.49 -26.06 10.99
C ALA A 64 7.61 -27.18 10.37
N ALA A 65 7.32 -27.08 9.07
CA ALA A 65 6.51 -28.07 8.37
C ALA A 65 7.20 -29.44 8.30
N PHE A 66 8.52 -29.48 8.14
CA PHE A 66 9.28 -30.73 8.19
C PHE A 66 9.13 -31.42 9.55
N TYR A 67 9.38 -30.70 10.65
CA TYR A 67 9.26 -31.28 12.00
C TYR A 67 7.82 -31.69 12.33
N PHE A 68 6.84 -30.97 11.79
CA PHE A 68 5.43 -31.34 11.90
C PHE A 68 5.15 -32.70 11.24
N LEU A 69 5.53 -32.84 9.97
CA LEU A 69 5.35 -34.08 9.20
C LEU A 69 6.14 -35.24 9.81
N GLN A 70 7.38 -35.00 10.24
CA GLN A 70 8.21 -36.00 10.89
C GLN A 70 7.58 -36.48 12.20
N GLY A 71 7.12 -35.57 13.05
CA GLY A 71 6.48 -35.93 14.31
C GLY A 71 5.18 -36.73 14.09
N LEU A 72 4.41 -36.40 13.04
CA LEU A 72 3.20 -37.15 12.68
C LEU A 72 3.53 -38.57 12.21
N ALA A 73 4.60 -38.73 11.45
CA ALA A 73 5.06 -40.03 10.96
C ALA A 73 5.63 -40.91 12.10
N GLN A 74 6.36 -40.30 13.04
CA GLN A 74 7.05 -41.00 14.14
C GLN A 74 6.26 -41.04 15.47
N LYS A 75 5.03 -40.51 15.49
CA LYS A 75 4.15 -40.40 16.67
C LYS A 75 4.74 -39.57 17.84
N TYR A 76 5.57 -38.57 17.56
CA TYR A 76 6.07 -37.63 18.57
C TYR A 76 5.09 -36.49 18.80
N TRP A 77 4.09 -36.73 19.65
CA TRP A 77 2.94 -35.83 19.81
C TRP A 77 3.33 -34.38 20.15
N PHE A 78 4.25 -34.17 21.11
CA PHE A 78 4.66 -32.83 21.54
C PHE A 78 5.43 -32.07 20.45
N LYS A 79 6.36 -32.74 19.77
CA LYS A 79 7.11 -32.13 18.65
C LYS A 79 6.18 -31.73 17.52
N SER A 80 5.22 -32.59 17.14
CA SER A 80 4.18 -32.26 16.17
C SER A 80 3.31 -31.10 16.62
N PHE A 81 2.92 -31.05 17.89
CA PHE A 81 2.10 -29.96 18.39
C PHE A 81 2.81 -28.61 18.26
N VAL A 82 4.04 -28.50 18.75
CA VAL A 82 4.82 -27.25 18.72
C VAL A 82 5.12 -26.81 17.29
N SER A 83 5.63 -27.71 16.45
CA SER A 83 5.96 -27.40 15.06
C SER A 83 4.72 -27.08 14.22
N GLY A 84 3.59 -27.74 14.47
CA GLY A 84 2.31 -27.43 13.83
C GLY A 84 1.79 -26.05 14.22
N ALA A 85 1.85 -25.69 15.51
CA ALA A 85 1.49 -24.36 15.98
C ALA A 85 2.38 -23.27 15.34
N LEU A 86 3.68 -23.54 15.23
CA LEU A 86 4.63 -22.64 14.59
C LEU A 86 4.33 -22.47 13.10
N SER A 87 4.05 -23.56 12.38
CA SER A 87 3.62 -23.51 10.97
C SER A 87 2.36 -22.67 10.81
N LEU A 88 1.35 -22.88 11.66
CA LEU A 88 0.10 -22.10 11.61
C LEU A 88 0.33 -20.62 11.88
N LEU A 89 1.22 -20.26 12.81
CA LEU A 89 1.59 -18.87 13.08
C LEU A 89 2.20 -18.21 11.83
N PHE A 90 3.16 -18.87 11.18
CA PHE A 90 3.82 -18.32 9.98
C PHE A 90 2.89 -18.26 8.77
N ILE A 91 2.02 -19.27 8.59
CA ILE A 91 0.97 -19.25 7.56
C ILE A 91 -0.02 -18.11 7.82
N GLY A 92 -0.45 -17.94 9.07
CA GLY A 92 -1.35 -16.85 9.47
C GLY A 92 -0.72 -15.48 9.23
N TYR A 93 0.55 -15.30 9.60
CA TYR A 93 1.31 -14.09 9.31
C TYR A 93 1.42 -13.82 7.81
N ALA A 94 1.78 -14.82 7.01
CA ALA A 94 1.86 -14.70 5.55
C ALA A 94 0.50 -14.33 4.93
N GLY A 95 -0.58 -14.94 5.42
CA GLY A 95 -1.96 -14.64 5.02
C GLY A 95 -2.37 -13.20 5.37
N TYR A 96 -2.09 -12.76 6.59
CA TYR A 96 -2.35 -11.38 7.03
C TYR A 96 -1.62 -10.35 6.16
N MET A 97 -0.33 -10.56 5.91
CA MET A 97 0.47 -9.68 5.05
C MET A 97 -0.06 -9.67 3.61
N SER A 98 -0.45 -10.83 3.08
CA SER A 98 -1.04 -10.98 1.75
C SER A 98 -2.36 -10.23 1.60
N VAL A 99 -3.27 -10.38 2.58
CA VAL A 99 -4.56 -9.66 2.59
C VAL A 99 -4.34 -8.15 2.69
N SER A 100 -3.41 -7.72 3.54
CA SER A 100 -3.07 -6.30 3.69
C SER A 100 -2.53 -5.70 2.39
N ALA A 101 -1.64 -6.42 1.70
CA ALA A 101 -1.12 -6.00 0.40
C ALA A 101 -2.20 -5.95 -0.69
N MET A 102 -3.15 -6.90 -0.68
CA MET A 102 -4.31 -6.88 -1.59
C MET A 102 -5.24 -5.71 -1.31
N GLN A 103 -5.53 -5.41 -0.04
CA GLN A 103 -6.36 -4.27 0.34
C GLN A 103 -5.73 -2.95 -0.11
N LEU A 104 -4.43 -2.79 0.10
CA LEU A 104 -3.69 -1.63 -0.39
C LEU A 104 -3.72 -1.54 -1.92
N SER A 105 -3.43 -2.64 -2.63
CA SER A 105 -3.48 -2.68 -4.09
C SER A 105 -4.85 -2.23 -4.61
N ASN A 106 -5.92 -2.76 -4.03
CA ASN A 106 -7.29 -2.41 -4.41
C ASN A 106 -7.64 -0.96 -4.07
N ALA A 107 -7.14 -0.43 -2.95
CA ALA A 107 -7.30 0.97 -2.59
C ALA A 107 -6.60 1.91 -3.58
N LEU A 108 -5.38 1.59 -3.98
CA LEU A 108 -4.62 2.37 -4.98
C LEU A 108 -5.28 2.36 -6.35
N ILE A 109 -5.86 1.23 -6.76
CA ILE A 109 -6.61 1.13 -8.01
C ILE A 109 -7.88 1.98 -7.93
N ALA A 110 -8.68 1.81 -6.87
CA ALA A 110 -9.91 2.55 -6.69
C ALA A 110 -9.66 4.07 -6.58
N ALA A 111 -8.61 4.50 -5.87
CA ALA A 111 -8.27 5.91 -5.75
C ALA A 111 -7.80 6.52 -7.09
N ALA A 112 -7.23 5.72 -8.00
CA ALA A 112 -6.81 6.20 -9.32
C ALA A 112 -7.97 6.27 -10.34
N ASP A 113 -9.07 5.55 -10.11
CA ASP A 113 -10.22 5.49 -11.01
C ASP A 113 -11.13 6.72 -10.82
N PRO A 114 -11.29 7.60 -11.83
CA PRO A 114 -12.16 8.78 -11.76
C PRO A 114 -13.64 8.44 -11.52
N SER A 115 -14.07 7.22 -11.86
CA SER A 115 -15.44 6.75 -11.69
C SER A 115 -15.75 6.24 -10.28
N THR A 116 -14.73 6.12 -9.41
CA THR A 116 -14.92 5.67 -8.03
C THR A 116 -15.83 6.65 -7.27
N PRO A 117 -16.91 6.17 -6.61
CA PRO A 117 -17.82 7.02 -5.87
C PRO A 117 -17.14 7.79 -4.73
N SER A 118 -17.58 9.02 -4.48
CA SER A 118 -17.04 9.90 -3.43
C SER A 118 -17.06 9.25 -2.04
N GLN A 119 -18.11 8.51 -1.69
CA GLN A 119 -18.22 7.78 -0.42
C GLN A 119 -17.13 6.69 -0.29
N ARG A 120 -16.80 6.02 -1.40
CA ARG A 120 -15.73 5.02 -1.42
C ARG A 120 -14.38 5.71 -1.21
N LEU A 121 -14.12 6.84 -1.88
CA LEU A 121 -12.88 7.62 -1.72
C LEU A 121 -12.72 8.13 -0.28
N ALA A 122 -13.79 8.61 0.34
CA ALA A 122 -13.78 9.00 1.75
C ALA A 122 -13.40 7.82 2.67
N SER A 123 -14.01 6.64 2.46
CA SER A 123 -13.68 5.44 3.23
C SER A 123 -12.21 4.99 3.08
N LEU A 124 -11.60 5.26 1.92
CA LEU A 124 -10.20 4.93 1.66
C LEU A 124 -9.24 5.89 2.38
N ALA A 125 -9.60 7.17 2.51
CA ALA A 125 -8.80 8.15 3.22
C ALA A 125 -8.69 7.84 4.72
N ASP A 126 -9.74 7.25 5.29
CA ASP A 126 -9.79 6.83 6.70
C ASP A 126 -9.15 5.45 6.93
N ALA A 127 -8.93 4.67 5.86
CA ALA A 127 -8.32 3.36 5.95
C ALA A 127 -6.82 3.48 6.26
N LYS A 128 -6.41 3.02 7.44
CA LYS A 128 -4.99 3.03 7.89
C LYS A 128 -4.18 1.93 7.19
N LEU A 129 -3.89 2.10 5.90
CA LEU A 129 -3.26 1.09 5.05
C LEU A 129 -1.72 1.15 4.96
N GLY A 130 -1.04 1.94 5.80
CA GLY A 130 0.42 1.88 5.99
C GLY A 130 1.29 2.38 4.81
N TYR A 131 0.69 2.82 3.70
CA TYR A 131 1.36 3.30 2.48
C TYR A 131 0.87 4.71 2.13
N GLY A 132 1.09 5.64 3.05
CA GLY A 132 0.31 6.88 3.16
C GLY A 132 0.39 7.81 1.94
N TYR A 133 1.60 8.13 1.46
CA TYR A 133 1.75 9.24 0.52
C TYR A 133 1.16 8.97 -0.86
N GLU A 134 1.27 7.76 -1.40
CA GLU A 134 0.77 7.47 -2.74
C GLU A 134 -0.75 7.35 -2.79
N LEU A 135 -1.36 6.74 -1.77
CA LEU A 135 -2.81 6.71 -1.66
C LEU A 135 -3.36 8.14 -1.52
N ASP A 136 -2.72 8.97 -0.71
CA ASP A 136 -3.08 10.38 -0.52
C ASP A 136 -2.96 11.18 -1.81
N ASN A 137 -1.89 10.97 -2.58
CA ASN A 137 -1.71 11.60 -3.89
C ASN A 137 -2.84 11.22 -4.85
N ARG A 138 -3.23 9.95 -4.91
CA ARG A 138 -4.31 9.49 -5.80
C ARG A 138 -5.66 10.04 -5.38
N LEU A 139 -5.96 10.00 -4.08
CA LEU A 139 -7.18 10.60 -3.54
C LEU A 139 -7.22 12.11 -3.82
N ALA A 140 -6.13 12.83 -3.58
CA ALA A 140 -6.06 14.27 -3.89
C ALA A 140 -6.17 14.56 -5.39
N ALA A 141 -5.72 13.66 -6.27
CA ALA A 141 -5.80 13.83 -7.72
C ALA A 141 -7.18 13.47 -8.30
N ASN A 142 -7.94 12.61 -7.62
CA ASN A 142 -9.17 12.06 -8.16
C ASN A 142 -10.29 13.14 -8.21
N PRO A 143 -10.90 13.38 -9.39
CA PRO A 143 -11.90 14.43 -9.56
C PRO A 143 -13.21 14.16 -8.82
N SER A 144 -13.43 12.93 -8.34
CA SER A 144 -14.62 12.53 -7.57
C SER A 144 -14.39 12.61 -6.06
N THR A 145 -13.19 12.97 -5.60
CA THR A 145 -12.89 13.07 -4.16
C THR A 145 -13.69 14.21 -3.52
N PRO A 146 -14.40 13.94 -2.41
CA PRO A 146 -15.23 14.94 -1.76
C PRO A 146 -14.38 15.98 -1.03
N VAL A 147 -14.93 17.18 -0.90
CA VAL A 147 -14.29 18.36 -0.29
C VAL A 147 -13.72 18.06 1.10
N ASP A 148 -14.46 17.35 1.95
CA ASP A 148 -14.03 17.07 3.33
C ASP A 148 -12.81 16.14 3.36
N THR A 149 -12.73 15.18 2.43
CA THR A 149 -11.55 14.34 2.25
C THR A 149 -10.36 15.16 1.76
N LEU A 150 -10.55 16.06 0.79
CA LEU A 150 -9.47 16.95 0.34
C LEU A 150 -8.96 17.85 1.47
N ARG A 151 -9.86 18.32 2.35
CA ARG A 151 -9.50 19.07 3.55
C ARG A 151 -8.66 18.22 4.51
N ALA A 152 -9.08 16.98 4.77
CA ALA A 152 -8.36 16.06 5.64
C ALA A 152 -6.96 15.73 5.09
N LEU A 153 -6.82 15.56 3.76
CA LEU A 153 -5.54 15.35 3.09
C LEU A 153 -4.62 16.57 3.22
N TYR A 154 -5.15 17.79 3.05
CA TYR A 154 -4.37 19.02 3.21
C TYR A 154 -3.79 19.21 4.62
N GLN A 155 -4.44 18.67 5.65
CA GLN A 155 -3.92 18.74 7.03
C GLN A 155 -2.73 17.78 7.27
N ARG A 156 -2.41 16.90 6.32
CA ARG A 156 -1.27 15.98 6.46
C ARG A 156 0.02 16.73 6.17
N GLU A 157 0.94 16.72 7.14
CA GLU A 157 2.20 17.45 7.03
C GLU A 157 3.20 16.77 6.08
N ASN A 158 4.11 17.56 5.49
CA ASN A 158 5.24 17.11 4.68
C ASN A 158 4.87 16.30 3.42
N GLN A 159 3.68 16.53 2.84
CA GLN A 159 3.20 15.83 1.65
C GLN A 159 3.19 16.72 0.40
N ILE A 160 4.35 17.12 -0.10
CA ILE A 160 4.43 17.99 -1.29
C ILE A 160 3.73 17.40 -2.53
N GLY A 161 3.81 16.08 -2.71
CA GLY A 161 3.08 15.40 -3.79
C GLY A 161 1.58 15.65 -3.68
N THR A 162 1.03 15.56 -2.48
CA THR A 162 -0.39 15.73 -2.19
C THR A 162 -0.81 17.18 -2.39
N ASP A 163 -0.01 18.14 -1.93
CA ASP A 163 -0.22 19.58 -2.19
C ASP A 163 -0.33 19.90 -3.69
N ILE A 164 0.56 19.33 -4.52
CA ILE A 164 0.54 19.50 -5.98
C ILE A 164 -0.73 18.89 -6.59
N LYS A 165 -1.19 17.74 -6.08
CA LYS A 165 -2.43 17.11 -6.57
C LYS A 165 -3.67 17.91 -6.14
N LEU A 166 -3.73 18.38 -4.89
CA LEU A 166 -4.77 19.27 -4.39
C LEU A 166 -4.84 20.56 -5.22
N ALA A 167 -3.69 21.16 -5.55
CA ALA A 167 -3.61 22.36 -6.36
C ALA A 167 -4.24 22.20 -7.76
N ARG A 168 -4.24 21.00 -8.34
CA ARG A 168 -4.85 20.73 -9.67
C ARG A 168 -6.31 20.29 -9.61
N ASN A 169 -6.77 19.80 -8.47
CA ASN A 169 -8.10 19.22 -8.37
C ASN A 169 -9.19 20.31 -8.38
N ALA A 170 -10.19 20.14 -9.23
CA ALA A 170 -11.30 21.07 -9.41
C ALA A 170 -12.18 21.21 -8.15
N ASN A 171 -12.28 20.15 -7.35
CA ASN A 171 -13.09 20.14 -6.14
C ASN A 171 -12.35 20.73 -4.94
N THR A 172 -11.06 21.04 -5.06
CA THR A 172 -10.31 21.65 -3.95
C THR A 172 -10.93 23.00 -3.58
N PRO A 173 -11.25 23.24 -2.30
CA PRO A 173 -11.77 24.52 -1.82
C PRO A 173 -10.83 25.69 -2.10
N ASN A 174 -11.40 26.85 -2.40
CA ASN A 174 -10.65 28.06 -2.71
C ASN A 174 -9.72 28.47 -1.56
N SER A 175 -10.16 28.28 -0.31
CA SER A 175 -9.33 28.53 0.87
C SER A 175 -8.03 27.71 0.86
N ILE A 176 -8.10 26.43 0.46
CA ILE A 176 -6.92 25.56 0.35
C ILE A 176 -6.03 26.01 -0.81
N LEU A 177 -6.62 26.32 -1.97
CA LEU A 177 -5.85 26.80 -3.14
C LEU A 177 -5.10 28.11 -2.84
N ILE A 178 -5.74 29.03 -2.11
CA ILE A 178 -5.14 30.28 -1.64
C ILE A 178 -3.99 30.00 -0.67
N GLU A 179 -4.19 29.14 0.33
CA GLU A 179 -3.11 28.79 1.27
C GLU A 179 -1.92 28.08 0.57
N LEU A 180 -2.18 27.20 -0.38
CA LEU A 180 -1.15 26.55 -1.18
C LEU A 180 -0.30 27.57 -1.97
N SER A 181 -0.92 28.64 -2.49
CA SER A 181 -0.18 29.71 -3.20
C SER A 181 0.80 30.49 -2.30
N LYS A 182 0.59 30.47 -0.98
CA LYS A 182 1.43 31.14 0.02
C LYS A 182 2.63 30.30 0.48
N ARG A 183 2.75 29.04 0.05
CA ARG A 183 3.87 28.15 0.41
C ARG A 183 5.20 28.80 -0.02
N LYS A 184 6.14 28.94 0.93
CA LYS A 184 7.39 29.71 0.75
C LYS A 184 8.62 28.88 0.36
N ASP A 185 8.55 27.55 0.40
CA ASP A 185 9.69 26.71 -0.01
C ASP A 185 9.96 26.90 -1.51
N THR A 186 11.11 27.45 -1.87
CA THR A 186 11.43 27.89 -3.24
C THR A 186 11.36 26.79 -4.29
N ASN A 187 11.80 25.56 -3.97
CA ASN A 187 11.80 24.46 -4.93
C ASN A 187 10.40 23.87 -5.10
N GLN A 188 9.66 23.78 -4.00
CA GLN A 188 8.32 23.22 -3.96
C GLN A 188 7.27 24.21 -4.51
N ARG A 189 7.47 25.50 -4.26
CA ARG A 189 6.58 26.59 -4.66
C ARG A 189 6.37 26.61 -6.17
N ASN A 190 7.45 26.49 -6.96
CA ASN A 190 7.31 26.52 -8.43
C ASN A 190 6.42 25.38 -8.95
N ALA A 191 6.50 24.18 -8.36
CA ALA A 191 5.66 23.06 -8.73
C ALA A 191 4.20 23.28 -8.32
N ILE A 192 3.96 23.83 -7.12
CA ILE A 192 2.63 24.18 -6.63
C ILE A 192 1.99 25.28 -7.49
N ILE A 193 2.73 26.34 -7.81
CA ILE A 193 2.22 27.45 -8.64
C ILE A 193 1.83 26.93 -10.03
N ARG A 194 2.68 26.16 -10.71
CA ARG A 194 2.33 25.53 -12.01
C ARG A 194 1.10 24.62 -11.91
N ALA A 195 0.92 23.97 -10.76
CA ALA A 195 -0.24 23.13 -10.51
C ALA A 195 -1.53 23.95 -10.31
N LEU A 196 -1.43 25.08 -9.59
CA LEU A 196 -2.53 26.03 -9.40
C LEU A 196 -2.91 26.74 -10.69
N GLU A 197 -1.95 27.14 -11.54
CA GLU A 197 -2.20 27.72 -12.86
C GLU A 197 -3.03 26.79 -13.76
N ALA A 198 -2.84 25.47 -13.62
CA ALA A 198 -3.59 24.46 -14.34
C ALA A 198 -4.95 24.11 -13.69
N ASN A 199 -5.30 24.71 -12.54
CA ASN A 199 -6.56 24.43 -11.87
C ASN A 199 -7.75 25.02 -12.67
N PRO A 200 -8.85 24.26 -12.87
CA PRO A 200 -10.03 24.77 -13.57
C PRO A 200 -10.59 26.08 -13.03
N LYS A 201 -10.49 26.33 -11.71
CA LYS A 201 -10.93 27.57 -11.07
C LYS A 201 -10.05 28.78 -11.36
N VAL A 202 -8.79 28.55 -11.72
CA VAL A 202 -7.91 29.63 -12.19
C VAL A 202 -8.17 29.89 -13.67
N ILE A 203 -8.31 28.82 -14.47
CA ILE A 203 -8.56 28.89 -15.91
C ILE A 203 -9.90 29.59 -16.22
N ASN A 204 -10.96 29.28 -15.47
CA ASN A 204 -12.28 29.89 -15.67
C ASN A 204 -12.40 31.31 -15.06
N GLY A 205 -11.36 31.79 -14.35
CA GLY A 205 -11.29 33.11 -13.75
C GLY A 205 -12.00 33.29 -12.40
N GLU A 206 -12.40 32.20 -11.71
CA GLU A 206 -12.90 32.25 -10.32
C GLU A 206 -11.81 32.70 -9.35
N LEU A 207 -10.56 32.26 -9.57
CA LEU A 207 -9.38 32.65 -8.81
C LEU A 207 -8.35 33.33 -9.73
N ARG A 208 -7.61 34.31 -9.20
CA ARG A 208 -6.57 35.03 -9.93
C ARG A 208 -5.32 35.25 -9.06
N PHE A 209 -4.16 35.20 -9.69
CA PHE A 209 -2.91 35.56 -9.04
C PHE A 209 -2.78 37.09 -8.92
N ASP A 210 -2.36 37.55 -7.75
CA ASP A 210 -1.89 38.92 -7.54
C ASP A 210 -0.42 39.10 -8.00
N ALA A 211 0.11 40.31 -7.84
CA ALA A 211 1.49 40.64 -8.20
C ALA A 211 2.54 39.82 -7.41
N ALA A 212 2.17 39.22 -6.28
CA ALA A 212 3.05 38.39 -5.45
C ALA A 212 2.93 36.88 -5.78
N MET A 213 2.17 36.52 -6.82
CA MET A 213 1.82 35.13 -7.17
C MET A 213 1.05 34.41 -6.04
N THR A 214 0.18 35.15 -5.34
CA THR A 214 -0.79 34.59 -4.38
C THR A 214 -2.17 34.60 -5.02
N LEU A 215 -2.94 33.52 -4.85
CA LEU A 215 -4.31 33.45 -5.37
C LEU A 215 -5.25 34.31 -4.54
N GLN A 216 -6.18 34.99 -5.21
CA GLN A 216 -7.27 35.77 -4.65
C GLN A 216 -8.58 35.36 -5.34
N VAL A 217 -9.68 35.42 -4.60
CA VAL A 217 -11.02 35.30 -5.20
C VAL A 217 -11.28 36.54 -6.03
N LYS A 218 -11.81 36.36 -7.25
CA LYS A 218 -12.18 37.46 -8.12
C LYS A 218 -13.36 38.27 -7.56
#